data_AF-A0A1F6RX42-F1
#
_entry.id   AF-A0A1F6RX42-F1
#
_cell.length_a   1.000
_cell.length_b   1.000
_cell.length_c   1.000
_cell.angle_alpha   90.00
_cell.angle_beta   90.00
_cell.angle_gamma   90.00
#
_symmetry.space_group_name_H-M   'P 1'
#
loop_
_entity.id
_entity.type
_entity.pdbx_description
1 polymer ?
#
loop_
_entity_poly.entity_id
_entity_poly.type
_entity_poly.pdbx_seq_one_letter_code
_entity_poly.pdbx_strand_id
1 'polypeptide(L)'
;MLTKKLLYFAIPVLLLVIIGVFLLAFRGNKTGKQGTDTESSSVSTSNKSPDANNDKITIETPSGEVTLNNFKKNAEVSSSGVLYFIDKDKYNIGYNPTSQEFIVTLLVGENVENTRKDAESDLLNSLGVSRGNACKLNVFLYVSAAINKNLSQNHGLSSCPDSQPFTQ
;
A
#
# COMPACT_ATOMS: atom_id res chain seq x y z
N MET A 1 -38.91 -30.35 28.51
CA MET A 1 -37.94 -31.03 27.63
C MET A 1 -38.32 -30.75 26.19
N LEU A 2 -37.78 -29.68 25.59
CA LEU A 2 -37.93 -29.45 24.15
C LEU A 2 -37.11 -30.54 23.44
N THR A 3 -37.79 -31.44 22.75
CA THR A 3 -37.14 -32.55 22.05
C THR A 3 -36.25 -31.98 20.96
N LYS A 4 -34.97 -32.41 20.91
CA LYS A 4 -33.95 -31.93 19.95
C LYS A 4 -34.43 -31.95 18.48
N LYS A 5 -35.46 -32.72 18.17
CA LYS A 5 -36.13 -32.80 16.85
C LYS A 5 -36.84 -31.50 16.44
N LEU A 6 -37.34 -30.70 17.38
CA LEU A 6 -37.97 -29.40 17.07
C LEU A 6 -36.95 -28.34 16.64
N LEU A 7 -35.70 -28.41 17.14
CA LEU A 7 -34.64 -27.47 16.79
C LEU A 7 -34.20 -27.63 15.33
N TYR A 8 -34.12 -28.88 14.85
CA TYR A 8 -33.69 -29.19 13.47
C TYR A 8 -34.67 -28.73 12.40
N PHE A 9 -35.96 -28.62 12.72
CA PHE A 9 -36.96 -28.07 11.79
C PHE A 9 -37.06 -26.55 11.84
N ALA A 10 -36.80 -25.93 13.00
CA ALA A 10 -36.89 -24.48 13.15
C ALA A 10 -35.75 -23.71 12.45
N ILE A 11 -34.53 -24.25 12.48
CA ILE A 11 -33.33 -23.61 11.91
C ILE A 11 -33.42 -23.39 10.39
N PRO A 12 -33.81 -24.38 9.54
CA PRO A 12 -33.88 -24.16 8.09
C PRO A 12 -35.00 -23.19 7.70
N VAL A 13 -36.12 -23.18 8.45
CA VAL A 13 -37.22 -22.23 8.22
C VAL A 13 -36.77 -20.80 8.54
N LEU A 14 -36.03 -20.60 9.64
CA LEU A 14 -35.48 -19.30 10.00
C LEU A 14 -34.48 -18.78 8.95
N LEU A 15 -33.62 -19.66 8.43
CA LEU A 15 -32.67 -19.32 7.36
C LEU A 15 -33.37 -18.88 6.06
N LEU A 16 -34.44 -19.57 5.66
CA LEU A 16 -35.21 -19.19 4.48
C LEU A 16 -35.88 -17.81 4.61
N VAL A 17 -36.37 -17.48 5.81
CA VAL A 17 -36.94 -16.15 6.09
C VAL A 17 -35.87 -15.06 6.00
N ILE A 18 -34.68 -15.29 6.57
CA ILE A 18 -33.57 -14.33 6.51
C ILE A 18 -33.12 -14.09 5.07
N ILE A 19 -32.97 -15.15 4.27
CA ILE A 19 -32.60 -15.04 2.84
C ILE A 19 -33.65 -14.26 2.05
N GLY A 20 -34.94 -14.50 2.32
CA GLY A 20 -36.04 -13.76 1.69
C GLY A 20 -36.00 -12.26 2.00
N VAL A 21 -35.76 -11.90 3.26
CA VAL A 21 -35.59 -10.49 3.68
C VAL A 21 -34.36 -9.86 3.03
N PHE A 22 -33.25 -10.60 2.94
CA PHE A 22 -32.03 -10.10 2.31
C PHE A 22 -32.23 -9.83 0.81
N LEU A 23 -32.89 -10.73 0.07
CA LEU A 23 -33.19 -10.52 -1.35
C LEU A 23 -34.17 -9.36 -1.59
N LEU A 24 -35.07 -9.08 -0.65
CA LEU A 24 -35.96 -7.90 -0.71
C LEU A 24 -35.19 -6.60 -0.43
N ALA A 25 -34.24 -6.59 0.51
CA ALA A 25 -33.43 -5.41 0.82
C ALA A 25 -32.47 -5.00 -0.31
N PHE A 26 -32.02 -5.95 -1.13
CA PHE A 26 -31.08 -5.68 -2.23
C PHE A 26 -31.74 -5.45 -3.61
N ARG A 27 -33.07 -5.32 -3.67
CA ARG A 27 -33.82 -5.12 -4.92
C ARG A 27 -34.01 -3.64 -5.33
N GLY A 28 -33.04 -2.78 -5.02
CA GLY A 28 -33.12 -1.34 -5.32
C GLY A 28 -31.81 -0.70 -5.78
N ASN A 29 -31.49 -0.82 -7.07
CA ASN A 29 -31.25 0.34 -7.95
C ASN A 29 -30.96 -0.13 -9.39
N LYS A 30 -31.87 0.18 -10.32
CA LYS A 30 -31.60 0.12 -11.76
C LYS A 30 -31.51 1.54 -12.33
N THR A 31 -30.74 1.63 -13.41
CA THR A 31 -30.80 2.55 -14.56
C THR A 31 -29.80 3.70 -14.64
N GLY A 32 -29.02 3.69 -15.73
CA GLY A 32 -29.08 4.80 -16.68
C GLY A 32 -27.79 5.36 -17.27
N LYS A 33 -27.50 4.94 -18.52
CA LYS A 33 -27.12 5.74 -19.71
C LYS A 33 -25.66 6.16 -20.00
N GLN A 34 -25.38 5.94 -21.29
CA GLN A 34 -24.33 6.34 -22.22
C GLN A 34 -24.37 7.85 -22.56
N GLY A 35 -23.21 8.48 -22.82
CA GLY A 35 -23.10 9.83 -23.42
C GLY A 35 -21.67 10.40 -23.39
N THR A 36 -21.28 11.02 -24.50
CA THR A 36 -19.93 11.36 -24.98
C THR A 36 -19.57 12.87 -24.81
N ASP A 37 -18.26 13.16 -24.65
CA ASP A 37 -17.43 14.38 -24.86
C ASP A 37 -17.77 15.78 -24.28
N THR A 38 -16.78 16.38 -23.58
CA THR A 38 -16.11 17.69 -23.84
C THR A 38 -15.73 18.48 -22.57
N GLU A 39 -14.40 18.68 -22.41
CA GLU A 39 -13.62 19.80 -21.83
C GLU A 39 -14.29 20.87 -20.93
N SER A 40 -13.80 21.01 -19.68
CA SER A 40 -13.39 22.29 -19.05
C SER A 40 -13.25 22.13 -17.52
N SER A 41 -12.17 22.69 -16.99
CA SER A 41 -11.76 22.72 -15.57
C SER A 41 -12.87 23.03 -14.57
N SER A 42 -12.98 22.20 -13.54
CA SER A 42 -13.48 22.62 -12.23
C SER A 42 -12.77 21.84 -11.12
N VAL A 43 -12.01 22.56 -10.31
CA VAL A 43 -11.46 22.11 -9.03
C VAL A 43 -12.59 21.49 -8.21
N SER A 44 -12.46 20.21 -7.89
CA SER A 44 -13.32 19.52 -6.92
C SER A 44 -12.43 18.83 -5.92
N THR A 45 -12.35 19.45 -4.74
CA THR A 45 -11.87 18.87 -3.49
C THR A 45 -12.73 17.65 -3.16
N SER A 46 -12.35 16.49 -3.69
CA SER A 46 -12.98 15.21 -3.37
C SER A 46 -12.21 14.54 -2.25
N ASN A 47 -12.72 14.66 -1.03
CA ASN A 47 -12.38 13.80 0.10
C ASN A 47 -12.99 12.39 -0.13
N LYS A 48 -12.55 11.73 -1.20
CA LYS A 48 -12.77 10.32 -1.47
C LYS A 48 -11.39 9.69 -1.48
N SER A 49 -11.14 8.75 -0.57
CA SER A 49 -9.89 7.98 -0.52
C SER A 49 -9.48 7.60 -1.95
N PRO A 50 -8.38 8.14 -2.48
CA PRO A 50 -8.09 8.02 -3.89
C PRO A 50 -7.47 6.65 -4.12
N ASP A 51 -8.05 5.96 -5.09
CA ASP A 51 -7.28 5.11 -5.98
C ASP A 51 -6.91 3.69 -5.51
N ALA A 52 -7.87 2.93 -4.98
CA ALA A 52 -7.71 1.47 -4.94
C ALA A 52 -7.97 0.78 -6.31
N ASN A 53 -8.51 1.50 -7.31
CA ASN A 53 -8.94 0.91 -8.59
C ASN A 53 -7.94 1.12 -9.74
N ASN A 54 -7.15 2.20 -9.79
CA ASN A 54 -6.14 2.39 -10.85
C ASN A 54 -4.89 1.54 -10.62
N ASP A 55 -4.33 0.96 -11.68
CA ASP A 55 -3.08 0.17 -11.61
C ASP A 55 -1.83 1.02 -11.40
N LYS A 56 -1.96 2.32 -11.62
CA LYS A 56 -0.92 3.33 -11.42
C LYS A 56 -1.42 4.39 -10.44
N ILE A 57 -0.49 5.01 -9.73
CA ILE A 57 -0.71 6.22 -8.93
C ILE A 57 0.41 7.20 -9.22
N THR A 58 0.13 8.49 -9.08
CA THR A 58 1.12 9.56 -9.20
C THR A 58 1.40 10.15 -7.83
N ILE A 59 2.69 10.31 -7.50
CA ILE A 59 3.15 11.00 -6.30
C ILE A 59 3.77 12.34 -6.73
N GLU A 60 3.35 13.42 -6.09
CA GLU A 60 3.95 14.73 -6.25
C GLU A 60 5.23 14.80 -5.40
N THR A 61 6.34 15.22 -6.01
CA THR A 61 7.62 15.39 -5.33
C THR A 61 8.16 16.80 -5.55
N PRO A 62 9.11 17.29 -4.74
CA PRO A 62 9.77 18.57 -5.00
C PRO A 62 10.47 18.63 -6.37
N SER A 63 10.83 17.47 -6.94
CA SER A 63 11.48 17.35 -8.24
C SER A 63 10.49 17.04 -9.39
N GLY A 64 9.19 17.18 -9.14
CA GLY A 64 8.10 16.92 -10.09
C GLY A 64 7.31 15.64 -9.79
N GLU A 65 6.38 15.30 -10.69
CA GLU A 65 5.52 14.14 -10.54
C GLU A 65 6.23 12.84 -10.91
N VAL A 66 5.93 11.76 -10.17
CA VAL A 66 6.37 10.40 -10.47
C VAL A 66 5.17 9.47 -10.51
N THR A 67 4.87 8.91 -11.69
CA THR A 67 3.88 7.85 -11.86
C THR A 67 4.51 6.48 -11.61
N LEU A 68 3.86 5.67 -10.78
CA LEU A 68 4.34 4.37 -10.33
C LEU A 68 3.18 3.37 -10.21
N ASN A 69 3.52 2.08 -10.11
CA ASN A 69 2.55 1.01 -9.84
C ASN A 69 1.83 1.26 -8.51
N ASN A 70 0.55 0.96 -8.47
CA ASN A 70 -0.24 1.13 -7.27
C ASN A 70 0.09 0.07 -6.20
N PHE A 71 1.09 0.37 -5.36
CA PHE A 71 1.50 -0.48 -4.24
C PHE A 71 0.44 -0.59 -3.14
N LYS A 72 -0.56 0.32 -3.09
CA LYS A 72 -1.60 0.31 -2.05
C LYS A 72 -2.53 -0.90 -2.16
N LYS A 73 -2.65 -1.51 -3.33
CA LYS A 73 -3.56 -2.65 -3.57
C LYS A 73 -3.18 -3.90 -2.78
N ASN A 74 -1.88 -4.10 -2.55
CA ASN A 74 -1.34 -5.29 -1.88
C ASN A 74 -0.67 -4.95 -0.55
N ALA A 75 -0.90 -3.75 -0.03
CA ALA A 75 -0.25 -3.29 1.19
C ALA A 75 -1.03 -3.70 2.44
N GLU A 76 -0.32 -4.17 3.45
CA GLU A 76 -0.82 -4.33 4.80
C GLU A 76 -0.70 -3.01 5.56
N VAL A 77 -1.77 -2.62 6.26
CA VAL A 77 -1.81 -1.38 7.03
C VAL A 77 -1.40 -1.67 8.47
N SER A 78 -0.28 -1.12 8.91
CA SER A 78 0.13 -1.20 10.32
C SER A 78 -0.79 -0.37 11.22
N SER A 79 -0.74 -0.61 12.53
CA SER A 79 -1.45 0.22 13.53
C SER A 79 -1.07 1.70 13.49
N SER A 80 0.11 2.02 12.96
CA SER A 80 0.61 3.39 12.76
C SER A 80 0.16 4.05 11.45
N GLY A 81 -0.55 3.31 10.58
CA GLY A 81 -0.99 3.79 9.27
C GLY A 81 0.05 3.64 8.14
N VAL A 82 1.25 3.14 8.43
CA VAL A 82 2.24 2.77 7.40
C VAL A 82 1.71 1.59 6.58
N LEU A 83 1.83 1.71 5.26
CA LEU A 83 1.42 0.71 4.26
C LEU A 83 2.61 -0.15 3.86
N TYR A 84 2.73 -1.37 4.38
CA TYR A 84 3.81 -2.31 4.01
C TYR A 84 3.39 -3.17 2.83
N PHE A 85 4.15 -3.12 1.73
CA PHE A 85 3.83 -3.86 0.50
C PHE A 85 4.92 -4.88 0.12
N ILE A 86 6.04 -4.89 0.83
CA ILE A 86 7.03 -5.98 0.83
C ILE A 86 7.39 -6.24 2.28
N ASP A 87 7.26 -7.48 2.71
CA ASP A 87 7.69 -7.96 4.02
C ASP A 87 8.49 -9.25 3.85
N LYS A 88 9.77 -9.20 4.21
CA LYS A 88 10.72 -10.31 4.08
C LYS A 88 11.57 -10.39 5.35
N ASP A 89 12.12 -11.57 5.61
CA ASP A 89 12.95 -11.83 6.81
C ASP A 89 14.10 -10.84 7.01
N LYS A 90 14.67 -10.31 5.92
CA LYS A 90 15.85 -9.42 5.95
C LYS A 90 15.52 -7.94 5.81
N TYR A 91 14.34 -7.58 5.31
CA TYR A 91 13.93 -6.20 5.11
C TYR A 91 12.44 -6.10 4.86
N ASN A 92 11.87 -4.96 5.19
CA ASN A 92 10.52 -4.60 4.77
C ASN A 92 10.53 -3.25 4.04
N ILE A 93 9.51 -3.06 3.22
CA ILE A 93 9.32 -1.85 2.42
C ILE A 93 7.88 -1.40 2.57
N GLY A 94 7.72 -0.14 2.95
CA GLY A 94 6.43 0.47 3.11
C GLY A 94 6.38 1.91 2.66
N TYR A 95 5.21 2.50 2.83
CA TYR A 95 4.94 3.89 2.52
C TYR A 95 4.19 4.53 3.68
N ASN A 96 4.69 5.66 4.17
CA ASN A 96 4.01 6.47 5.16
C ASN A 96 3.16 7.52 4.43
N PRO A 97 1.81 7.41 4.44
CA PRO A 97 0.95 8.34 3.73
C PRO A 97 0.95 9.74 4.34
N THR A 98 1.33 9.89 5.62
CA THR A 98 1.35 11.19 6.30
C THR A 98 2.55 12.05 5.87
N SER A 99 3.74 11.46 5.80
CA SER A 99 4.98 12.14 5.36
C SER A 99 5.25 11.99 3.86
N GLN A 100 4.45 11.21 3.15
CA GLN A 100 4.64 10.86 1.73
C GLN A 100 6.03 10.30 1.44
N GLU A 101 6.50 9.40 2.30
CA GLU A 101 7.84 8.80 2.19
C GLU A 101 7.76 7.28 2.03
N PHE A 102 8.67 6.73 1.23
CA PHE A 102 8.92 5.30 1.19
C PHE A 102 9.93 4.95 2.28
N ILE A 103 9.65 3.88 3.01
CA ILE A 103 10.47 3.42 4.12
C ILE A 103 11.04 2.06 3.71
N VAL A 104 12.36 1.95 3.68
CA VAL A 104 13.08 0.70 3.48
C VAL A 104 13.83 0.38 4.77
N THR A 105 13.35 -0.61 5.52
CA THR A 105 13.96 -1.00 6.79
C THR A 105 14.76 -2.28 6.59
N LEU A 106 16.07 -2.22 6.80
CA LEU A 106 16.93 -3.41 6.81
C LEU A 106 16.91 -4.04 8.20
N LEU A 107 16.64 -5.33 8.26
CA LEU A 107 16.48 -6.12 9.49
C LEU A 107 17.70 -7.00 9.78
N VAL A 108 18.86 -6.64 9.21
CA VAL A 108 20.11 -7.39 9.32
C VAL A 108 21.26 -6.49 9.78
N GLY A 109 22.17 -7.05 10.58
CA GLY A 109 23.39 -6.36 11.04
C GLY A 109 24.63 -6.70 10.22
N GLU A 110 24.59 -7.81 9.48
CA GLU A 110 25.67 -8.28 8.60
C GLU A 110 25.19 -8.28 7.15
N ASN A 111 26.12 -8.20 6.19
CA ASN A 111 25.80 -8.17 4.75
C ASN A 111 24.80 -7.07 4.38
N VAL A 112 24.84 -5.95 5.09
CA VAL A 112 23.88 -4.84 4.97
C VAL A 112 23.90 -4.27 3.55
N GLU A 113 25.07 -4.13 2.93
CA GLU A 113 25.20 -3.64 1.55
C GLU A 113 24.54 -4.55 0.50
N ASN A 114 24.63 -5.88 0.67
CA ASN A 114 23.94 -6.82 -0.23
C ASN A 114 22.43 -6.76 -0.03
N THR A 115 21.99 -6.70 1.24
CA THR A 115 20.57 -6.60 1.58
C THR A 115 19.96 -5.28 1.10
N ARG A 116 20.73 -4.19 1.14
CA ARG A 116 20.36 -2.90 0.56
C ARG A 116 20.12 -3.03 -0.95
N LYS A 117 21.04 -3.64 -1.69
CA LYS A 117 20.87 -3.83 -3.14
C LYS A 117 19.62 -4.64 -3.48
N ASP A 118 19.35 -5.70 -2.72
CA ASP A 118 18.15 -6.54 -2.90
C ASP A 118 16.88 -5.73 -2.62
N ALA A 119 16.84 -4.98 -1.51
CA ALA A 119 15.71 -4.15 -1.13
C ALA A 119 15.44 -3.01 -2.14
N GLU A 120 16.49 -2.34 -2.62
CA GLU A 120 16.37 -1.30 -3.64
C GLU A 120 15.86 -1.86 -4.96
N SER A 121 16.39 -3.01 -5.40
CA SER A 121 15.89 -3.69 -6.60
C SER A 121 14.40 -4.00 -6.49
N ASP A 122 13.97 -4.56 -5.36
CA ASP A 122 12.56 -4.90 -5.15
C ASP A 122 11.65 -3.68 -5.04
N LEU A 123 12.10 -2.61 -4.38
CA LEU A 123 11.38 -1.34 -4.36
C LEU A 123 11.11 -0.86 -5.79
N LEU A 124 12.18 -0.76 -6.60
CA LEU A 124 12.08 -0.25 -7.97
C LEU A 124 11.20 -1.12 -8.86
N ASN A 125 11.31 -2.44 -8.72
CA ASN A 125 10.48 -3.40 -9.46
C ASN A 125 9.00 -3.31 -9.04
N SER A 126 8.73 -3.25 -7.73
CA SER A 126 7.37 -3.14 -7.20
C SER A 126 6.71 -1.85 -7.65
N LEU A 127 7.43 -0.72 -7.55
CA LEU A 127 6.96 0.59 -8.01
C LEU A 127 6.94 0.73 -9.53
N GLY A 128 7.67 -0.11 -10.27
CA GLY A 128 7.78 -0.02 -11.73
C GLY A 128 8.42 1.30 -12.18
N VAL A 129 9.42 1.80 -11.46
CA VAL A 129 10.11 3.07 -11.74
C VAL A 129 11.56 2.85 -12.13
N SER A 130 12.09 3.74 -12.97
CA SER A 130 13.52 3.77 -13.27
C SER A 130 14.33 4.31 -12.08
N ARG A 131 15.63 4.00 -12.02
CA ARG A 131 16.54 4.56 -11.00
C ARG A 131 16.50 6.10 -10.95
N GLY A 132 16.46 6.76 -12.10
CA GLY A 132 16.39 8.22 -12.17
C GLY A 132 15.10 8.81 -11.58
N ASN A 133 13.95 8.16 -11.82
CA ASN A 133 12.68 8.57 -11.22
C ASN A 133 12.62 8.21 -9.72
N ALA A 134 13.27 7.12 -9.30
CA ALA A 134 13.36 6.76 -7.90
C ALA A 134 14.10 7.84 -7.08
N CYS A 135 15.09 8.52 -7.66
CA CYS A 135 15.79 9.63 -7.00
C CYS A 135 14.97 10.91 -6.82
N LYS A 136 13.78 10.99 -7.42
CA LYS A 136 12.82 12.07 -7.14
C LYS A 136 11.92 11.75 -5.96
N LEU A 137 11.77 10.47 -5.62
CA LEU A 137 10.95 10.01 -4.51
C LEU A 137 11.64 10.31 -3.18
N ASN A 138 10.84 10.60 -2.15
CA ASN A 138 11.35 10.66 -0.78
C ASN A 138 11.50 9.22 -0.25
N VAL A 139 12.74 8.74 -0.17
CA VAL A 139 13.04 7.38 0.31
C VAL A 139 13.93 7.45 1.55
N PHE A 140 13.44 6.87 2.62
CA PHE A 140 14.14 6.70 3.89
C PHE A 140 14.60 5.24 4.02
N LEU A 141 15.90 5.00 3.82
CA LEU A 141 16.50 3.67 3.88
C LEU A 141 17.46 3.61 5.06
N TYR A 142 17.25 2.65 5.96
CA TYR A 142 18.03 2.56 7.20
C TYR A 142 18.08 1.14 7.73
N VAL A 143 19.03 0.86 8.62
CA VAL A 143 19.04 -0.37 9.42
C VAL A 143 18.17 -0.14 10.66
N SER A 144 17.31 -1.11 10.99
CA SER A 144 16.51 -1.03 12.22
C SER A 144 17.40 -0.76 13.43
N ALA A 145 17.05 0.26 14.22
CA ALA A 145 17.81 0.63 15.41
C ALA A 145 17.85 -0.50 16.47
N ALA A 146 16.91 -1.45 16.40
CA ALA A 146 16.92 -2.67 17.22
C ALA A 146 18.03 -3.65 16.82
N ILE A 147 18.51 -3.57 15.57
CA ILE A 147 19.57 -4.42 15.03
C ILE A 147 20.92 -3.71 15.15
N ASN A 148 21.03 -2.46 14.66
CA ASN A 148 22.24 -1.66 14.77
C ASN A 148 21.90 -0.17 14.79
N LYS A 149 22.05 0.45 15.98
CA LYS A 149 21.78 1.89 16.18
C LYS A 149 22.74 2.81 15.42
N ASN A 150 23.96 2.36 15.12
CA ASN A 150 24.96 3.18 14.43
C ASN A 150 24.71 3.28 12.92
N LEU A 151 23.81 2.44 12.39
CA LEU A 151 23.43 2.40 10.97
C LEU A 151 21.95 2.75 10.76
N SER A 152 21.30 3.35 11.77
CA SER A 152 19.86 3.68 11.74
C SER A 152 19.54 5.05 11.15
N GLN A 153 20.55 5.81 10.73
CA GLN A 153 20.39 7.04 9.96
C GLN A 153 19.87 6.74 8.55
N ASN A 154 19.34 7.76 7.88
CA ASN A 154 18.98 7.61 6.47
C ASN A 154 20.23 7.46 5.60
N HIS A 155 20.27 6.40 4.81
CA HIS A 155 21.30 6.12 3.82
C HIS A 155 20.85 6.40 2.38
N GLY A 156 19.55 6.62 2.16
CA GLY A 156 18.96 6.85 0.84
C GLY A 156 19.11 5.65 -0.11
N LEU A 157 18.75 5.83 -1.38
CA LEU A 157 18.97 4.82 -2.42
C LEU A 157 20.40 4.92 -2.97
N SER A 158 21.08 3.78 -3.12
CA SER A 158 22.49 3.71 -3.51
C SER A 158 22.81 4.39 -4.84
N SER A 159 21.84 4.43 -5.75
CA SER A 159 21.97 5.06 -7.07
C SER A 159 21.72 6.57 -7.09
N CYS A 160 21.34 7.18 -5.97
CA CYS A 160 20.96 8.58 -5.91
C CYS A 160 22.10 9.47 -5.35
N PRO A 161 22.19 10.75 -5.78
CA PRO A 161 23.31 11.63 -5.42
C PRO A 161 23.54 11.80 -3.91
N ASP A 162 22.47 11.80 -3.12
CA ASP A 162 22.53 12.04 -1.67
C ASP A 162 22.74 10.76 -0.84
N SER A 163 23.00 9.63 -1.50
CA SER A 163 23.24 8.34 -0.87
C SER A 163 24.44 8.37 0.08
N GLN A 164 24.28 7.73 1.24
CA GLN A 164 25.37 7.48 2.18
C GLN A 164 25.67 5.97 2.25
N PRO A 165 26.94 5.53 2.14
CA PRO A 165 27.30 4.14 2.38
C PRO A 165 27.11 3.75 3.85
N PHE A 166 27.11 2.45 4.16
CA PHE A 166 27.22 2.00 5.55
C PHE A 166 28.68 2.08 5.99
N THR A 167 29.11 3.22 6.52
CA THR A 167 30.41 3.34 7.19
C THR A 167 30.30 2.79 8.61
N GLN A 168 31.11 1.77 8.91
CA GLN A 168 31.31 1.25 10.26
C GLN A 168 32.35 2.08 11.02
#